data_AF-A0A966IGJ8-F1
#
_entry.id   AF-A0A966IGJ8-F1
#
_cell.length_a   1.000
_cell.length_b   1.000
_cell.length_c   1.000
_cell.angle_alpha   90.00
_cell.angle_beta   90.00
_cell.angle_gamma   90.00
#
_symmetry.space_group_name_H-M   'P 1'
#
loop_
_entity.id
_entity.type
_entity.pdbx_description
1 polymer ?
#
loop_
_entity_poly.entity_id
_entity_poly.type
_entity_poly.pdbx_seq_one_letter_code
_entity_poly.pdbx_strand_id
1 'polypeptide(L)'
;MSKPQRISSWGQEVALQLAQFDPKQFGRVGVLMGGRSAEREISLLSGQGVLNALLEKGIDAHAFDPGVRSPVDISNEQFDRVFIALHGRYGEDGTIQGLLELLNIPYTGSGVLASALSIDKVVTKQIWLSNQLPTPRYEVLTSDSNWDRIANHLGLPIIVKPAHEGSSLGLS
;
A
#
# COMPACT_ATOMS: atom_id res chain seq x y z
N MET A 1 0.04 27.87 38.96
CA MET A 1 -1.05 26.91 38.73
C MET A 1 -1.12 26.61 37.24
N SER A 2 -0.57 25.48 36.80
CA SER A 2 -0.58 25.05 35.40
C SER A 2 -1.72 24.05 35.22
N LYS A 3 -2.67 24.31 34.30
CA LYS A 3 -3.74 23.37 33.97
C LYS A 3 -3.14 22.09 33.35
N PRO A 4 -3.65 20.90 33.68
CA PRO A 4 -3.26 19.68 32.97
C PRO A 4 -3.84 19.73 31.54
N GLN A 5 -2.97 19.64 30.53
CA GLN A 5 -3.40 19.41 29.14
C GLN A 5 -4.01 18.01 29.07
N ARG A 6 -5.32 17.94 28.75
CA ARG A 6 -6.02 16.67 28.53
C ARG A 6 -5.50 16.04 27.25
N ILE A 7 -4.84 14.89 27.36
CA ILE A 7 -4.56 14.01 26.24
C ILE A 7 -5.66 12.94 26.20
N SER A 8 -6.58 13.07 25.23
CA SER A 8 -7.16 12.02 24.35
C SER A 8 -8.60 12.33 23.91
N SER A 9 -8.75 13.11 22.82
CA SER A 9 -10.03 13.37 22.14
C SER A 9 -10.31 12.41 20.97
N TRP A 10 -9.26 11.84 20.37
CA TRP A 10 -9.37 11.07 19.12
C TRP A 10 -10.29 9.85 19.23
N GLY A 11 -10.20 9.07 20.32
CA GLY A 11 -11.08 7.92 20.50
C GLY A 11 -12.56 8.30 20.64
N GLN A 12 -12.85 9.45 21.24
CA GLN A 12 -14.22 9.98 21.35
C GLN A 12 -14.71 10.53 20.01
N GLU A 13 -13.85 11.23 19.26
CA GLU A 13 -14.14 11.71 17.90
C GLU A 13 -14.48 10.55 16.96
N VAL A 14 -13.65 9.49 16.96
CA VAL A 14 -13.90 8.29 16.16
C VAL A 14 -15.20 7.61 16.59
N ALA A 15 -15.46 7.48 17.90
CA ALA A 15 -16.70 6.90 18.39
C ALA A 15 -17.94 7.70 17.95
N LEU A 16 -17.86 9.03 17.98
CA LEU A 16 -18.94 9.92 17.52
C LEU A 16 -19.16 9.82 16.01
N GLN A 17 -18.08 9.77 15.21
CA GLN A 17 -18.16 9.58 13.76
C GLN A 17 -18.78 8.23 13.41
N LEU A 18 -18.38 7.16 14.10
CA LEU A 18 -18.94 5.83 13.91
C LEU A 18 -20.40 5.74 14.38
N ALA A 19 -20.80 6.51 15.39
CA ALA A 19 -22.21 6.58 15.82
C ALA A 19 -23.11 7.26 14.78
N GLN A 20 -22.55 8.14 13.93
CA GLN A 20 -23.26 8.81 12.83
C GLN A 20 -23.01 8.14 11.47
N PHE A 21 -22.48 6.92 11.47
CA PHE A 21 -22.16 6.16 10.27
C PHE A 21 -23.42 5.80 9.47
N ASP A 22 -23.60 6.41 8.30
CA ASP A 22 -24.52 5.96 7.27
C ASP A 22 -23.72 5.22 6.17
N PRO A 23 -23.92 3.90 5.97
CA PRO A 23 -23.23 3.15 4.92
C PRO A 23 -23.44 3.72 3.51
N LYS A 24 -24.59 4.34 3.25
CA LYS A 24 -24.96 4.85 1.93
C LYS A 24 -24.08 6.01 1.46
N GLN A 25 -23.46 6.74 2.39
CA GLN A 25 -22.56 7.85 2.04
C GLN A 25 -21.30 7.40 1.28
N PHE A 26 -20.98 6.10 1.31
CA PHE A 26 -19.85 5.53 0.59
C PHE A 26 -20.14 5.29 -0.89
N GLY A 27 -21.42 5.26 -1.29
CA GLY A 27 -21.83 4.89 -2.64
C GLY A 27 -21.40 3.47 -2.98
N ARG A 28 -21.17 3.22 -4.27
CA ARG A 28 -20.69 1.96 -4.80
C ARG A 28 -19.17 1.87 -4.64
N VAL A 29 -18.69 0.91 -3.85
CA VAL A 29 -17.28 0.75 -3.49
C VAL A 29 -16.67 -0.43 -4.25
N GLY A 30 -15.62 -0.18 -5.02
CA GLY A 30 -14.80 -1.24 -5.60
C GLY A 30 -13.73 -1.71 -4.62
N VAL A 31 -13.57 -3.01 -4.43
CA VAL A 31 -12.47 -3.61 -3.66
C VAL A 31 -11.51 -4.28 -4.63
N LEU A 32 -10.36 -3.64 -4.88
CA LEU A 32 -9.34 -4.20 -5.77
C LEU A 32 -8.57 -5.30 -5.04
N MET A 33 -8.56 -6.51 -5.61
CA MET A 33 -7.90 -7.67 -5.04
C MET A 33 -7.36 -8.61 -6.11
N GLY A 34 -6.43 -9.49 -5.76
CA GLY A 34 -5.75 -10.37 -6.70
C GLY A 34 -4.62 -9.64 -7.44
N GLY A 35 -4.86 -9.27 -8.70
CA GLY A 35 -3.82 -8.68 -9.55
C GLY A 35 -2.84 -9.70 -10.14
N ARG A 36 -1.65 -9.21 -10.56
CA ARG A 36 -0.67 -9.98 -11.36
C ARG A 36 0.67 -10.18 -10.66
N SER A 37 0.82 -9.73 -9.42
CA SER A 37 2.06 -9.85 -8.66
C SER A 37 2.25 -11.29 -8.15
N ALA A 38 3.46 -11.59 -7.68
CA ALA A 38 3.74 -12.85 -6.96
C ALA A 38 2.93 -12.98 -5.66
N GLU A 39 2.34 -11.89 -5.18
CA GLU A 39 1.59 -11.79 -3.92
C GLU A 39 0.07 -11.90 -4.14
N ARG A 40 -0.36 -12.32 -5.33
CA ARG A 40 -1.78 -12.43 -5.72
C ARG A 40 -2.65 -13.16 -4.68
N GLU A 41 -2.20 -14.30 -4.17
CA GLU A 41 -2.97 -15.09 -3.20
C GLU A 41 -3.19 -14.33 -1.89
N ILE A 42 -2.18 -13.58 -1.43
CA ILE A 42 -2.29 -12.72 -0.25
C ILE A 42 -3.24 -11.55 -0.50
N SER A 43 -3.22 -11.00 -1.71
CA SER A 43 -4.18 -9.98 -2.12
C SER A 43 -5.61 -10.47 -2.17
N LEU A 44 -5.87 -11.68 -2.71
CA LEU A 44 -7.20 -12.28 -2.70
C LEU A 44 -7.70 -12.51 -1.27
N LEU A 45 -6.86 -13.06 -0.39
CA LEU A 45 -7.21 -13.29 1.00
C LEU A 45 -7.54 -11.98 1.73
N SER A 46 -6.68 -10.97 1.60
CA SER A 46 -6.86 -9.65 2.21
C SER A 46 -8.12 -8.96 1.68
N GLY A 47 -8.27 -8.97 0.35
CA GLY A 47 -9.40 -8.37 -0.33
C GLY A 47 -10.74 -9.00 0.05
N GLN A 48 -10.80 -10.33 0.17
CA GLN A 48 -12.01 -11.02 0.61
C GLN A 48 -12.38 -10.63 2.05
N GLY A 49 -11.39 -10.52 2.94
CA GLY A 49 -11.60 -10.04 4.30
C GLY A 49 -12.18 -8.61 4.35
N VAL A 50 -11.61 -7.70 3.55
CA VAL A 50 -12.12 -6.32 3.41
C VAL A 50 -13.53 -6.31 2.84
N LEU A 51 -13.79 -7.03 1.76
CA LEU A 51 -15.10 -7.08 1.12
C LEU A 51 -16.17 -7.57 2.09
N ASN A 52 -15.91 -8.68 2.81
CA ASN A 52 -16.83 -9.20 3.81
C ASN A 52 -17.13 -8.16 4.89
N ALA A 53 -16.09 -7.50 5.42
CA ALA A 53 -16.25 -6.48 6.45
C ALA A 53 -17.08 -5.27 5.96
N LEU A 54 -16.89 -4.82 4.72
CA LEU A 54 -17.68 -3.74 4.13
C LEU A 54 -19.16 -4.14 3.96
N LEU A 55 -19.40 -5.35 3.44
CA LEU A 55 -20.75 -5.89 3.25
C LEU A 55 -21.48 -6.09 4.59
N GLU A 56 -20.80 -6.60 5.63
CA GLU A 56 -21.34 -6.74 6.99
C GLU A 56 -21.75 -5.39 7.60
N LYS A 57 -21.13 -4.29 7.17
CA LYS A 57 -21.49 -2.92 7.55
C LYS A 57 -22.55 -2.29 6.65
N GLY A 58 -23.08 -3.03 5.67
CA GLY A 58 -24.12 -2.57 4.77
C GLY A 58 -23.63 -1.60 3.68
N ILE A 59 -22.32 -1.56 3.41
CA ILE A 59 -21.75 -0.79 2.30
C ILE A 59 -21.95 -1.57 0.99
N ASP A 60 -22.30 -0.87 -0.09
CA ASP A 60 -22.44 -1.45 -1.44
C ASP A 60 -21.06 -1.73 -2.04
N ALA A 61 -20.44 -2.84 -1.63
CA ALA A 61 -19.07 -3.19 -1.99
C ALA A 61 -19.00 -4.35 -3.00
N HIS A 62 -18.08 -4.26 -3.96
CA HIS A 62 -17.91 -5.26 -5.03
C HIS A 62 -16.43 -5.60 -5.23
N ALA A 63 -16.14 -6.90 -5.37
CA ALA A 63 -14.81 -7.34 -5.76
C ALA A 63 -14.48 -6.91 -7.20
N PHE A 64 -13.25 -6.46 -7.42
CA PHE A 64 -12.71 -6.24 -8.75
C PHE A 64 -11.27 -6.75 -8.81
N ASP A 65 -11.00 -7.67 -9.73
CA ASP A 65 -9.65 -8.23 -9.90
C ASP A 65 -9.00 -7.77 -11.22
N PRO A 66 -8.06 -6.80 -11.16
CA PRO A 66 -7.39 -6.29 -12.35
C PRO A 66 -6.38 -7.28 -12.95
N GLY A 67 -6.17 -8.44 -12.32
CA GLY A 67 -5.36 -9.53 -12.86
C GLY A 67 -6.08 -10.36 -13.92
N VAL A 68 -7.42 -10.37 -13.89
CA VAL A 68 -8.26 -11.13 -14.84
C VAL A 68 -9.28 -10.27 -15.58
N ARG A 69 -9.52 -9.04 -15.12
CA ARG A 69 -10.39 -8.05 -15.76
C ARG A 69 -9.58 -6.94 -16.40
N SER A 70 -10.13 -6.33 -17.44
CA SER A 70 -9.46 -5.22 -18.12
C SER A 70 -9.48 -3.97 -17.22
N PRO A 71 -8.41 -3.16 -17.20
CA PRO A 71 -8.43 -1.85 -16.57
C PRO A 71 -9.57 -0.95 -17.07
N VAL A 72 -10.00 -1.12 -18.33
CA VAL A 72 -11.14 -0.41 -18.91
C VAL A 72 -12.46 -0.78 -18.22
N ASP A 73 -12.57 -1.98 -17.66
CA ASP A 73 -13.79 -2.42 -16.99
C ASP A 73 -14.04 -1.63 -15.68
N ILE A 74 -12.99 -1.05 -15.07
CA ILE A 74 -13.14 -0.21 -13.87
C ILE A 74 -14.08 0.97 -14.13
N SER A 75 -13.98 1.63 -15.30
CA SER A 75 -14.86 2.77 -15.60
C SER A 75 -16.31 2.34 -15.81
N ASN A 76 -16.53 1.11 -16.27
CA ASN A 76 -17.88 0.56 -16.49
C ASN A 76 -18.57 0.17 -15.18
N GLU A 77 -17.79 -0.12 -14.13
CA GLU A 77 -18.32 -0.46 -12.80
C GLU A 77 -18.94 0.74 -12.06
N GLN A 78 -18.62 1.97 -12.48
CA GLN A 78 -19.15 3.20 -11.86
C GLN A 78 -18.92 3.24 -10.35
N PHE A 79 -17.72 2.85 -9.90
CA PHE A 79 -17.36 2.96 -8.48
C PHE A 79 -17.23 4.43 -8.07
N ASP A 80 -17.90 4.81 -6.99
CA ASP A 80 -17.77 6.12 -6.36
C ASP A 80 -16.43 6.26 -5.62
N ARG A 81 -15.83 5.13 -5.23
CA ARG A 81 -14.50 5.03 -4.63
C ARG A 81 -13.99 3.61 -4.63
N VAL A 82 -12.69 3.46 -4.37
CA VAL A 82 -12.00 2.18 -4.39
C VAL A 82 -11.20 1.92 -3.11
N PHE A 83 -11.36 0.74 -2.54
CA PHE A 83 -10.44 0.18 -1.55
C PHE A 83 -9.38 -0.65 -2.28
N ILE A 84 -8.10 -0.31 -2.11
CA ILE A 84 -6.98 -1.05 -2.70
C ILE A 84 -6.50 -2.11 -1.72
N ALA A 85 -6.78 -3.38 -2.01
CA ALA A 85 -6.25 -4.55 -1.31
C ALA A 85 -5.29 -5.36 -2.20
N LEU A 86 -4.66 -4.70 -3.17
CA LEU A 86 -3.61 -5.25 -4.02
C LEU A 86 -2.27 -5.23 -3.28
N HIS A 87 -1.47 -6.29 -3.45
CA HIS A 87 -0.14 -6.42 -2.85
C HIS A 87 0.91 -6.52 -3.95
N GLY A 88 2.07 -5.90 -3.73
CA GLY A 88 3.20 -5.91 -4.66
C GLY A 88 2.99 -5.07 -5.90
N ARG A 89 3.76 -5.42 -6.94
CA ARG A 89 3.82 -4.68 -8.21
C ARG A 89 2.44 -4.47 -8.83
N TYR A 90 2.25 -3.33 -9.48
CA TYR A 90 1.01 -2.79 -10.03
C TYR A 90 -0.04 -2.33 -8.99
N GLY A 91 -0.03 -2.89 -7.78
CA GLY A 91 -0.93 -2.51 -6.69
C GLY A 91 -0.37 -1.43 -5.77
N GLU A 92 0.94 -1.52 -5.49
CA GLU A 92 1.62 -0.71 -4.46
C GLU A 92 2.68 0.24 -5.04
N ASP A 93 2.92 0.21 -6.35
CA ASP A 93 4.00 0.93 -7.03
C ASP A 93 3.55 2.23 -7.71
N GLY A 94 2.31 2.66 -7.50
CA GLY A 94 1.73 3.85 -8.12
C GLY A 94 1.02 3.59 -9.45
N THR A 95 1.10 2.39 -10.02
CA THR A 95 0.48 2.08 -11.32
C THR A 95 -1.05 2.17 -11.27
N ILE A 96 -1.69 1.41 -10.38
CA ILE A 96 -3.15 1.44 -10.26
C ILE A 96 -3.64 2.78 -9.73
N GLN A 97 -2.87 3.42 -8.85
CA GLN A 97 -3.14 4.76 -8.35
C GLN A 97 -3.21 5.76 -9.50
N GLY A 98 -2.26 5.72 -10.44
CA GLY A 98 -2.25 6.60 -11.61
C GLY A 98 -3.46 6.39 -12.52
N LEU A 99 -3.92 5.14 -12.68
CA LEU A 99 -5.17 4.88 -13.39
C LEU A 99 -6.38 5.51 -12.68
N LEU A 100 -6.48 5.34 -11.36
CA LEU A 100 -7.61 5.87 -10.58
C LEU A 100 -7.62 7.40 -10.57
N GLU A 101 -6.45 8.05 -10.54
CA GLU A 101 -6.31 9.51 -10.72
C GLU A 101 -6.85 9.96 -12.09
N LEU A 102 -6.48 9.27 -13.18
CA LEU A 102 -6.98 9.59 -14.52
C LEU A 102 -8.48 9.39 -14.68
N LEU A 103 -9.06 8.42 -13.96
CA LEU A 103 -10.48 8.16 -13.92
C LEU A 103 -11.24 9.05 -12.91
N ASN A 104 -10.52 9.87 -12.14
CA ASN A 104 -11.07 10.68 -11.05
C ASN A 104 -11.86 9.85 -10.03
N ILE A 105 -11.37 8.66 -9.70
CA ILE A 105 -11.96 7.74 -8.72
C ILE A 105 -11.14 7.83 -7.42
N PRO A 106 -11.72 8.33 -6.30
CA PRO A 106 -11.05 8.35 -5.02
C PRO A 106 -10.67 6.94 -4.54
N TYR A 107 -9.52 6.80 -3.88
CA TYR A 107 -9.05 5.50 -3.42
C TYR A 107 -8.32 5.55 -2.08
N THR A 108 -8.23 4.40 -1.41
CA THR A 108 -7.53 4.28 -0.12
C THR A 108 -6.02 4.20 -0.27
N GLY A 109 -5.29 4.81 0.66
CA GLY A 109 -3.84 4.67 0.78
C GLY A 109 -3.07 5.86 0.20
N SER A 110 -1.85 5.60 -0.26
CA SER A 110 -0.92 6.63 -0.72
C SER A 110 -1.17 7.07 -2.17
N GLY A 111 -0.86 8.33 -2.47
CA GLY A 111 -0.82 8.88 -3.83
C GLY A 111 0.21 8.19 -4.73
N VAL A 112 0.13 8.43 -6.05
CA VAL A 112 1.05 7.85 -7.06
C VAL A 112 2.52 7.96 -6.67
N LEU A 113 2.98 9.18 -6.36
CA LEU A 113 4.39 9.45 -6.02
C LEU A 113 4.81 8.69 -4.76
N ALA A 114 4.00 8.79 -3.70
CA ALA A 114 4.33 8.13 -2.43
C ALA A 114 4.39 6.61 -2.58
N SER A 115 3.46 6.00 -3.31
CA SER A 115 3.48 4.57 -3.63
C SER A 115 4.73 4.16 -4.41
N ALA A 116 5.03 4.86 -5.51
CA ALA A 116 6.19 4.58 -6.35
C ALA A 116 7.53 4.70 -5.60
N LEU A 117 7.66 5.72 -4.75
CA LEU A 117 8.87 5.91 -3.94
C LEU A 117 9.00 4.84 -2.85
N SER A 118 7.90 4.48 -2.20
CA SER A 118 7.91 3.58 -1.03
C SER A 118 8.24 2.13 -1.39
N ILE A 119 7.85 1.68 -2.58
CA ILE A 119 8.18 0.32 -3.02
C ILE A 119 9.66 0.16 -3.38
N ASP A 120 10.31 1.25 -3.80
CA ASP A 120 11.75 1.30 -4.07
C ASP A 120 12.53 1.60 -2.79
N LYS A 121 13.15 0.54 -2.24
CA LYS A 121 13.93 0.63 -1.01
C LYS A 121 15.19 1.47 -1.15
N VAL A 122 15.77 1.57 -2.34
CA VAL A 122 16.97 2.38 -2.60
C VAL A 122 16.59 3.85 -2.59
N VAL A 123 15.57 4.22 -3.35
CA VAL A 123 15.07 5.60 -3.42
C VAL A 123 14.52 6.05 -2.06
N THR A 124 13.75 5.20 -1.37
CA THR A 124 13.29 5.48 0.00
C THR A 124 14.46 5.78 0.94
N LYS A 125 15.53 4.97 0.90
CA LYS A 125 16.72 5.19 1.72
C LYS A 125 17.43 6.50 1.38
N GLN A 126 17.55 6.84 0.10
CA GLN A 126 18.14 8.11 -0.33
C GLN A 126 17.36 9.31 0.19
N ILE A 127 16.02 9.28 0.11
CA ILE A 127 15.15 10.32 0.65
C ILE A 127 15.27 10.42 2.17
N TRP A 128 15.34 9.30 2.87
CA TRP A 128 15.53 9.29 4.32
C TRP A 128 16.85 9.95 4.70
N LEU A 129 17.95 9.54 4.07
CA LEU A 129 19.27 10.10 4.33
C LEU A 129 19.34 11.60 4.01
N SER A 130 18.73 12.06 2.91
CA SER A 130 18.68 13.48 2.57
C SER A 130 17.90 14.32 3.59
N ASN A 131 16.94 13.69 4.29
CA ASN A 131 16.16 14.30 5.36
C ASN A 131 16.71 13.98 6.77
N GLN A 132 17.94 13.47 6.86
CA GLN A 132 18.60 13.13 8.13
C GLN A 132 17.82 12.11 8.98
N LEU A 133 17.01 11.26 8.34
CA LEU A 133 16.31 10.15 8.98
C LEU A 133 17.22 8.91 9.03
N PRO A 134 17.28 8.20 10.18
CA PRO A 134 18.16 7.05 10.34
C PRO A 134 17.67 5.86 9.49
N THR A 135 18.60 5.22 8.79
CA THR A 135 18.37 3.96 8.06
C THR A 135 19.64 3.10 8.09
N PRO A 136 19.57 1.76 8.05
CA PRO A 136 20.77 0.92 8.00
C PRO A 136 21.66 1.27 6.80
N ARG A 137 22.99 1.24 7.01
CA ARG A 137 23.97 1.31 5.92
C ARG A 137 23.65 0.25 4.87
N TYR A 138 23.87 0.57 3.60
CA TYR A 138 23.52 -0.30 2.49
C TYR A 138 24.45 -0.07 1.30
N GLU A 139 24.49 -1.07 0.42
CA GLU A 139 25.12 -1.02 -0.90
C GLU A 139 24.08 -1.50 -1.92
N VAL A 140 24.11 -0.95 -3.15
CA VAL A 140 23.24 -1.42 -4.25
C VAL A 140 24.00 -2.48 -5.03
N LEU A 141 23.37 -3.64 -5.20
CA LEU A 141 23.99 -4.80 -5.84
C LEU A 141 23.51 -4.98 -7.28
N THR A 142 24.43 -5.43 -8.12
CA THR A 142 24.22 -5.93 -9.48
C THR A 142 24.85 -7.32 -9.62
N SER A 143 24.65 -7.99 -10.76
CA SER A 143 25.27 -9.30 -11.03
C SER A 143 26.80 -9.31 -10.90
N ASP A 144 27.44 -8.16 -11.11
CA ASP A 144 28.90 -8.03 -11.17
C ASP A 144 29.49 -7.48 -9.86
N SER A 145 28.69 -7.44 -8.79
CA SER A 145 29.12 -6.89 -7.50
C SER A 145 30.16 -7.77 -6.80
N ASN A 146 31.20 -7.13 -6.25
CA ASN A 146 32.25 -7.82 -5.49
C ASN A 146 31.83 -7.99 -4.02
N TRP A 147 31.42 -9.21 -3.68
CA TRP A 147 30.94 -9.57 -2.35
C TRP A 147 31.97 -9.37 -1.22
N ASP A 148 33.24 -9.66 -1.46
CA ASP A 148 34.30 -9.49 -0.45
C ASP A 148 34.47 -8.01 -0.07
N ARG A 149 34.46 -7.12 -1.06
CA ARG A 149 34.49 -5.67 -0.82
C ARG A 149 33.30 -5.24 0.03
N ILE A 150 32.11 -5.73 -0.29
CA ILE A 150 30.87 -5.36 0.40
C ILE A 150 30.90 -5.86 1.85
N ALA A 151 31.30 -7.11 2.08
CA ALA A 151 31.43 -7.68 3.41
C ALA A 151 32.44 -6.91 4.26
N ASN A 152 33.58 -6.50 3.67
CA ASN A 152 34.58 -5.67 4.36
C ASN A 152 34.05 -4.25 4.68
N HIS A 153 33.21 -3.67 3.83
CA HIS A 153 32.67 -2.31 4.03
C HIS A 153 31.51 -2.28 5.05
N LEU A 154 30.55 -3.20 4.92
CA LEU A 154 29.33 -3.23 5.74
C LEU A 154 29.52 -4.03 7.05
N GLY A 155 30.43 -4.99 7.07
CA GLY A 155 30.58 -5.96 8.15
C GLY A 155 29.50 -7.05 8.11
N LEU A 156 29.81 -8.24 8.61
CA LEU A 156 28.88 -9.37 8.70
C LEU A 156 28.21 -9.45 10.09
N PRO A 157 26.97 -9.95 10.19
CA PRO A 157 26.11 -10.45 9.10
C PRO A 157 25.47 -9.32 8.28
N ILE A 158 25.20 -9.60 6.99
CA ILE A 158 24.43 -8.73 6.08
C ILE A 158 23.12 -9.41 5.66
N ILE A 159 22.14 -8.61 5.26
CA ILE A 159 20.87 -9.07 4.68
C ILE A 159 20.83 -8.62 3.22
N VAL A 160 20.53 -9.55 2.31
CA VAL A 160 20.29 -9.24 0.90
C VAL A 160 18.79 -9.26 0.64
N LYS A 161 18.29 -8.25 -0.08
CA LYS A 161 16.87 -8.13 -0.43
C LYS A 161 16.66 -7.46 -1.78
N PRO A 162 15.61 -7.82 -2.53
CA PRO A 162 15.24 -7.10 -3.74
C PRO A 162 14.87 -5.63 -3.46
N ALA A 163 15.27 -4.73 -4.36
CA ALA A 163 15.01 -3.30 -4.23
C ALA A 163 13.51 -2.97 -4.33
N HIS A 164 12.77 -3.64 -5.24
CA HIS A 164 11.42 -3.25 -5.66
C HIS A 164 10.31 -4.27 -5.33
N GLU A 165 10.61 -5.37 -4.61
CA GLU A 165 9.59 -6.39 -4.28
C GLU A 165 9.07 -6.23 -2.84
N GLY A 166 7.81 -6.58 -2.62
CA GLY A 166 7.18 -6.67 -1.30
C GLY A 166 7.54 -7.94 -0.54
N SER A 167 7.00 -8.05 0.68
CA SER A 167 6.83 -9.29 1.44
C SER A 167 7.99 -10.28 1.50
N SER A 168 9.17 -9.89 2.01
CA SER A 168 10.27 -10.83 2.33
C SER A 168 10.74 -11.78 1.21
N LEU A 169 10.21 -11.62 -0.01
CA LEU A 169 10.45 -12.49 -1.14
C LEU A 169 11.90 -12.29 -1.56
N GLY A 170 12.67 -13.38 -1.59
CA GLY A 170 14.09 -13.34 -1.90
C GLY A 170 14.97 -12.71 -0.82
N LEU A 171 14.51 -12.63 0.44
CA LEU A 171 15.43 -12.38 1.56
C LEU A 171 16.36 -13.58 1.75
N SER A 172 17.67 -13.31 1.81
CA SER A 172 18.73 -14.28 2.07
C SER A 172 19.84 -13.68 2.93
#